data_AF-A0A8T3TVL3-F1
#
_entry.id   AF-A0A8T3TVL3-F1
#
_cell.length_a   1.000
_cell.length_b   1.000
_cell.length_c   1.000
_cell.angle_alpha   90.00
_cell.angle_beta   90.00
_cell.angle_gamma   90.00
#
_symmetry.space_group_name_H-M   'P 1'
#
loop_
_entity.id
_entity.type
_entity.pdbx_description
1 polymer ?
#
loop_
_entity_poly.entity_id
_entity_poly.type
_entity_poly.pdbx_seq_one_letter_code
_entity_poly.pdbx_strand_id
1 'polypeptide(L)'
;NGAVNASVLDGWWDEGFVGDNGWAIGGRETAADEGAQDWADAQDLYRLLEEEIVPAYYERGADGLPSRWIAQMRRSVASTMWRFSTTRMLEDYTEQLYLPAAREERAEIEAESEAELAALAD
;
A
#
# COMPACT_ATOMS: atom_id res chain seq x y z
N ASN A 1 10.25 8.92 -0.45
CA ASN A 1 11.28 9.57 -1.30
C ASN A 1 10.75 10.43 -2.44
N GLY A 2 9.43 10.66 -2.58
CA GLY A 2 8.90 11.58 -3.58
C GLY A 2 8.87 11.05 -5.02
N ALA A 3 9.35 9.83 -5.28
CA ALA A 3 9.12 9.17 -6.55
C ALA A 3 7.61 8.92 -6.73
N VAL A 4 7.11 9.20 -7.93
CA VAL A 4 5.71 8.96 -8.29
C VAL A 4 5.64 7.65 -9.05
N ASN A 5 4.69 6.79 -8.69
CA ASN A 5 4.49 5.51 -9.38
C ASN A 5 3.57 5.69 -10.60
N ALA A 6 3.89 4.96 -11.67
CA ALA A 6 3.08 4.79 -12.87
C ALA A 6 3.18 3.31 -13.29
N SER A 7 2.20 2.50 -12.90
CA SER A 7 2.18 1.07 -13.19
C SER A 7 0.75 0.54 -13.26
N VAL A 8 0.60 -0.70 -13.73
CA VAL A 8 -0.64 -1.46 -13.56
C VAL A 8 -0.97 -1.63 -12.08
N LEU A 9 -2.26 -1.78 -11.79
CA LEU A 9 -2.80 -1.99 -10.44
C LEU A 9 -2.58 -3.42 -9.97
N ASP A 10 -1.34 -3.72 -9.58
CA ASP A 10 -0.95 -5.01 -8.98
C ASP A 10 -0.11 -4.83 -7.70
N GLY A 11 -0.15 -5.84 -6.83
CA GLY A 11 0.57 -5.91 -5.57
C GLY A 11 0.40 -4.68 -4.68
N TRP A 12 1.52 -4.15 -4.17
CA TRP A 12 1.50 -2.98 -3.27
C TRP A 12 0.89 -1.74 -3.93
N TRP A 13 0.99 -1.61 -5.25
CA TRP A 13 0.45 -0.44 -5.94
C TRP A 13 -1.07 -0.48 -5.97
N ASP A 14 -1.66 -1.65 -6.16
CA ASP A 14 -3.11 -1.84 -6.07
C ASP A 14 -3.66 -1.50 -4.68
N GLU A 15 -2.90 -1.82 -3.62
CA GLU A 15 -3.24 -1.49 -2.23
C GLU A 15 -3.03 0.00 -1.87
N GLY A 16 -2.06 0.64 -2.53
CA GLY A 16 -1.57 1.97 -2.21
C GLY A 16 -2.11 3.09 -3.09
N PHE A 17 -2.69 2.76 -4.24
CA PHE A 17 -3.25 3.74 -5.16
C PHE A 17 -4.55 4.34 -4.61
N VAL A 18 -4.60 5.66 -4.51
CA VAL A 18 -5.77 6.40 -3.99
C VAL A 18 -6.39 7.33 -5.04
N GLY A 19 -6.05 7.14 -6.32
CA GLY A 19 -6.59 7.89 -7.45
C GLY A 19 -5.77 9.11 -7.86
N ASP A 20 -5.06 9.75 -6.93
CA ASP A 20 -4.35 11.01 -7.17
C ASP A 20 -2.89 11.01 -6.68
N ASN A 21 -2.33 9.85 -6.30
CA ASN A 21 -0.97 9.71 -5.78
C ASN A 21 0.03 9.08 -6.76
N GLY A 22 -0.39 8.88 -8.01
CA GLY A 22 0.39 8.41 -9.14
C GLY A 22 -0.52 8.13 -10.32
N TRP A 23 -0.09 7.27 -11.22
CA TRP A 23 -0.87 6.86 -12.39
C TRP A 23 -1.08 5.34 -12.38
N ALA A 24 -2.31 4.93 -12.67
CA ALA A 24 -2.68 3.55 -12.89
C ALA A 24 -2.76 3.30 -14.39
N ILE A 25 -2.09 2.27 -14.87
CA ILE A 25 -2.21 1.79 -16.25
C ILE A 25 -3.34 0.75 -16.27
N GLY A 26 -4.36 0.99 -17.09
CA GLY A 26 -5.50 0.09 -17.19
C GLY A 26 -6.39 0.09 -15.93
N GLY A 27 -7.13 -1.00 -15.74
CA GLY A 27 -8.05 -1.19 -14.62
C GLY A 27 -7.70 -2.38 -13.74
N ARG A 28 -8.55 -2.67 -12.75
CA ARG A 28 -8.46 -3.89 -11.91
C ARG A 28 -9.06 -5.13 -12.59
N GLU A 29 -9.68 -4.94 -13.75
CA GLU A 29 -10.33 -5.98 -14.53
C GLU A 29 -9.26 -6.80 -15.26
N THR A 30 -9.38 -8.12 -15.27
CA THR A 30 -8.56 -9.00 -16.11
C THR A 30 -9.35 -9.36 -17.37
N ALA A 31 -8.76 -9.17 -18.55
CA ALA A 31 -9.40 -9.62 -19.78
C ALA A 31 -9.23 -11.14 -19.94
N ALA A 32 -10.19 -11.79 -20.61
CA ALA A 32 -10.06 -13.21 -20.93
C ALA A 32 -9.00 -13.48 -22.03
N ASP A 33 -8.62 -12.45 -22.79
CA ASP A 33 -7.59 -12.49 -23.82
C ASP A 33 -6.43 -11.57 -23.42
N GLU A 34 -5.29 -12.18 -23.12
CA GLU A 34 -4.07 -11.47 -22.71
C GLU A 34 -3.59 -10.49 -23.79
N GLY A 35 -3.72 -10.84 -25.07
CA GLY A 35 -3.29 -9.97 -26.17
C GLY A 35 -4.13 -8.69 -26.28
N ALA A 36 -5.44 -8.78 -26.03
CA ALA A 36 -6.32 -7.62 -25.97
C ALA A 36 -6.02 -6.74 -24.75
N GLN A 37 -5.69 -7.34 -23.60
CA GLN A 37 -5.28 -6.59 -22.40
C GLN A 37 -3.97 -5.85 -22.61
N ASP A 38 -2.94 -6.53 -23.12
CA ASP A 38 -1.65 -5.92 -23.43
C ASP A 38 -1.78 -4.73 -24.38
N TRP A 39 -2.64 -4.85 -25.40
CA TRP A 39 -2.90 -3.76 -26.33
C TRP A 39 -3.59 -2.58 -25.66
N ALA A 40 -4.60 -2.83 -24.82
CA ALA A 40 -5.31 -1.78 -24.09
C ALA A 40 -4.40 -1.07 -23.09
N ASP A 41 -3.60 -1.83 -22.31
CA ASP A 41 -2.65 -1.29 -21.34
C ASP A 41 -1.54 -0.48 -22.03
N ALA A 42 -1.08 -0.92 -23.20
CA ALA A 42 -0.13 -0.16 -24.00
C ALA A 42 -0.73 1.18 -24.47
N GLN A 43 -1.97 1.19 -24.97
CA GLN A 43 -2.65 2.43 -25.35
C GLN A 43 -2.81 3.39 -24.17
N ASP A 44 -3.19 2.87 -23.01
CA ASP A 44 -3.36 3.68 -21.82
C ASP A 44 -2.02 4.24 -21.31
N LEU A 45 -0.95 3.45 -21.36
CA LEU A 45 0.40 3.92 -21.06
C LEU A 45 0.82 5.07 -21.99
N TYR A 46 0.60 4.95 -23.30
CA TYR A 46 0.92 6.04 -24.24
C TYR A 46 0.11 7.30 -23.94
N ARG A 47 -1.19 7.16 -23.70
CA ARG A 47 -2.07 8.27 -23.30
C ARG A 47 -1.56 8.95 -22.03
N LEU A 48 -1.27 8.18 -20.98
CA LEU A 48 -0.75 8.69 -19.71
C LEU A 48 0.57 9.44 -19.90
N LEU A 49 1.48 8.90 -20.70
CA LEU A 49 2.75 9.55 -21.00
C LEU A 49 2.54 10.89 -21.72
N GLU A 50 1.76 10.90 -22.80
CA GLU A 50 1.57 12.07 -23.65
C GLU A 50 0.74 13.17 -22.98
N GLU A 51 -0.35 12.81 -22.31
CA GLU A 51 -1.35 13.76 -21.82
C GLU A 51 -1.12 14.19 -20.37
N GLU A 52 -0.46 13.35 -19.56
CA GLU A 52 -0.37 13.57 -18.11
C GLU A 52 1.09 13.67 -17.61
N ILE A 53 1.88 12.60 -17.77
CA ILE A 53 3.19 12.46 -17.14
C ILE A 53 4.21 13.42 -17.75
N VAL A 54 4.37 13.42 -19.08
CA VAL A 54 5.32 14.30 -19.76
C VAL A 54 4.98 15.77 -19.55
N PRO A 55 3.72 16.22 -19.72
CA PRO A 55 3.34 17.60 -19.39
C PRO A 55 3.59 17.95 -17.92
N ALA A 56 3.17 17.12 -16.97
CA ALA A 56 3.39 17.39 -15.55
C ALA A 56 4.88 17.52 -15.21
N TYR A 57 5.73 16.68 -15.83
CA TYR A 57 7.17 16.66 -15.60
C TYR A 57 7.92 17.80 -16.28
N TYR A 58 7.51 18.28 -17.46
CA TYR A 58 8.25 19.27 -18.27
C TYR A 58 7.66 20.68 -18.26
N GLU A 59 6.38 20.86 -17.95
CA GLU A 59 5.79 22.19 -17.77
C GLU A 59 6.48 22.89 -16.59
N ARG A 60 6.87 24.15 -16.78
CA ARG A 60 7.50 24.98 -15.76
C ARG A 60 6.72 26.27 -15.59
N GLY A 61 6.51 26.67 -14.34
CA GLY A 61 5.98 27.99 -14.01
C GLY A 61 7.00 29.10 -14.25
N ALA A 62 6.60 30.34 -13.96
CA ALA A 62 7.48 31.51 -14.04
C ALA A 62 8.70 31.42 -13.10
N ASP A 63 8.61 30.60 -12.04
CA ASP A 63 9.68 30.29 -11.09
C ASP A 63 10.63 29.19 -11.59
N GLY A 64 10.39 28.62 -12.76
CA GLY A 64 11.19 27.53 -13.32
C GLY A 64 10.96 26.18 -12.63
N LEU A 65 9.88 26.01 -11.87
CA LEU A 65 9.55 24.76 -11.16
C LEU A 65 8.36 24.02 -11.79
N PRO A 66 8.35 22.66 -11.80
CA PRO A 66 7.20 21.88 -12.24
C PRO A 66 6.17 21.74 -11.12
N SER A 67 5.31 22.75 -10.97
CA SER A 67 4.31 22.79 -9.90
C SER A 67 3.41 21.54 -9.89
N ARG A 68 2.97 21.07 -11.06
CA ARG A 68 2.17 19.84 -11.22
C ARG A 68 2.92 18.60 -10.72
N TRP A 69 4.16 18.40 -11.17
CA TRP A 69 4.98 17.29 -10.71
C TRP A 69 5.24 17.34 -9.20
N ILE A 70 5.58 18.51 -8.66
CA ILE A 70 5.85 18.69 -7.23
C ILE A 70 4.59 18.35 -6.40
N ALA A 71 3.42 18.77 -6.86
CA ALA A 71 2.15 18.40 -6.23
C ALA A 71 1.97 16.88 -6.20
N GLN A 72 2.24 16.22 -7.33
CA GLN A 72 2.18 14.76 -7.45
C GLN A 72 3.15 14.05 -6.50
N MET A 73 4.40 14.51 -6.41
CA MET A 73 5.41 13.99 -5.48
C MET A 73 4.95 14.13 -4.02
N ARG A 74 4.40 15.30 -3.65
CA ARG A 74 3.89 15.55 -2.30
C ARG A 74 2.72 14.63 -1.98
N ARG A 75 1.81 14.42 -2.94
CA ARG A 75 0.67 13.53 -2.76
C ARG A 75 1.10 12.06 -2.61
N SER A 76 2.01 11.59 -3.44
CA SER A 76 2.66 10.26 -3.33
C SER A 76 3.26 10.03 -1.94
N VAL A 77 4.01 11.01 -1.41
CA VAL A 77 4.59 10.89 -0.05
C VAL A 77 3.49 10.86 1.01
N ALA A 78 2.53 11.79 0.95
CA ALA A 78 1.49 11.92 1.96
C ALA A 78 0.59 10.69 2.07
N SER A 79 0.24 10.05 0.95
CA SER A 79 -0.63 8.86 0.93
C SER A 79 0.07 7.60 1.43
N THR A 80 1.38 7.48 1.19
CA THR A 80 2.09 6.20 1.26
C THR A 80 2.97 6.09 2.50
N MET A 81 3.54 7.22 2.97
CA MET A 81 4.60 7.22 3.98
C MET A 81 4.21 6.53 5.30
N TRP A 82 3.02 6.81 5.84
CA TRP A 82 2.59 6.20 7.11
C TRP A 82 2.05 4.77 6.89
N ARG A 83 1.32 4.55 5.79
CA ARG A 83 0.59 3.31 5.52
C ARG A 83 1.53 2.14 5.27
N PHE A 84 2.67 2.38 4.63
CA PHE A 84 3.66 1.34 4.33
C PHE A 84 4.87 1.37 5.28
N SER A 85 4.68 1.89 6.50
CA SER A 85 5.70 1.88 7.53
C SER A 85 5.84 0.51 8.19
N THR A 86 7.07 0.00 8.28
CA THR A 86 7.38 -1.22 9.04
C THR A 86 7.09 -1.04 10.54
N THR A 87 7.20 0.18 11.09
CA THR A 87 6.82 0.45 12.48
C THR A 87 5.34 0.17 12.69
N ARG A 88 4.48 0.70 11.81
CA ARG A 88 3.02 0.43 11.85
C ARG A 88 2.75 -1.07 11.71
N MET A 89 3.41 -1.73 10.76
CA MET A 89 3.26 -3.17 10.56
C MET A 89 3.63 -3.96 11.83
N LEU A 90 4.74 -3.62 12.48
CA LEU A 90 5.16 -4.28 13.72
C LEU A 90 4.20 -4.02 14.87
N GLU A 91 3.70 -2.80 15.01
CA GLU A 91 2.66 -2.45 16.00
C GLU A 91 1.39 -3.29 15.76
N ASP A 92 0.88 -3.31 14.53
CA ASP A 92 -0.31 -4.09 14.16
C ASP A 92 -0.13 -5.58 14.48
N TYR A 93 1.01 -6.18 14.09
CA TYR A 93 1.31 -7.58 14.40
C TYR A 93 1.41 -7.83 15.91
N THR A 94 2.06 -6.92 16.63
CA THR A 94 2.27 -7.06 18.09
C THR A 94 0.94 -6.99 18.83
N GLU A 95 0.12 -5.99 18.53
CA GLU A 95 -1.11 -5.72 19.26
C GLU A 95 -2.26 -6.67 18.88
N GLN A 96 -2.34 -7.05 17.61
CA GLN A 96 -3.49 -7.81 17.10
C GLN A 96 -3.23 -9.32 17.03
N LEU A 97 -1.97 -9.76 16.99
CA LEU A 97 -1.61 -11.18 16.87
C LEU A 97 -0.80 -11.67 18.06
N TYR A 98 0.37 -11.09 18.31
CA TYR A 98 1.30 -11.65 19.31
C TYR A 98 0.85 -11.47 20.76
N LEU A 99 0.40 -10.27 21.15
CA LEU A 99 -0.05 -10.02 22.52
C LEU A 99 -1.33 -10.80 22.87
N PRO A 100 -2.35 -10.92 21.99
CA PRO A 100 -3.49 -11.79 22.23
C PRO A 100 -3.07 -13.26 22.42
N ALA A 101 -2.27 -13.81 21.51
CA ALA A 101 -1.80 -15.20 21.61
C ALA A 101 -1.04 -15.46 22.92
N ALA A 102 -0.14 -14.56 23.33
CA ALA A 102 0.61 -14.71 24.57
C ALA A 102 -0.27 -14.61 25.83
N ARG A 103 -1.36 -13.82 25.79
CA ARG A 103 -2.31 -13.72 26.91
C ARG A 103 -3.16 -14.98 27.03
N GLU A 104 -3.60 -15.54 25.90
CA GLU A 104 -4.34 -16.80 25.86
C GLU A 104 -3.49 -17.94 26.44
N GLU A 105 -2.27 -18.12 25.94
CA GLU A 105 -1.33 -19.13 26.46
C GLU A 105 -1.07 -18.97 27.97
N ARG A 106 -0.86 -17.73 28.43
CA ARG A 106 -0.66 -17.45 29.86
C ARG A 106 -1.89 -17.81 30.70
N ALA A 107 -3.09 -17.51 30.21
CA ALA A 107 -4.33 -17.83 30.93
C ALA A 107 -4.57 -19.34 31.01
N GLU A 108 -4.24 -20.09 29.96
CA GLU A 108 -4.31 -21.56 29.95
C GLU A 108 -3.34 -22.16 30.99
N ILE A 109 -2.09 -21.70 31.01
CA ILE A 109 -1.07 -22.16 31.99
C ILE A 109 -1.52 -21.85 33.43
N GLU A 110 -2.09 -20.67 33.67
CA GLU A 110 -2.59 -20.28 34.99
C GLU A 110 -3.76 -21.16 35.43
N ALA A 111 -4.72 -21.44 34.53
CA ALA A 111 -5.86 -22.31 34.82
C ALA A 111 -5.45 -23.77 35.10
N GLU A 112 -4.49 -24.31 34.34
CA GLU A 112 -3.95 -25.66 34.57
C GLU A 112 -3.25 -25.77 35.92
N SER A 113 -2.43 -24.77 36.29
CA SER A 113 -1.74 -24.74 37.57
C SER A 113 -2.71 -24.64 38.76
N GLU A 114 -3.77 -23.84 38.65
CA GLU A 114 -4.81 -23.74 39.68
C GLU A 114 -5.57 -25.07 39.86
N ALA A 115 -5.90 -25.75 38.76
CA ALA A 115 -6.57 -27.05 38.79
C ALA A 115 -5.70 -28.15 39.43
N GLU A 116 -4.40 -28.17 39.13
CA GLU A 116 -3.45 -29.13 39.72
C GLU A 116 -3.27 -28.90 41.23
N LEU A 117 -3.15 -27.63 41.65
CA LEU A 117 -3.06 -27.27 43.07
C LEU A 117 -4.32 -27.65 43.85
N ALA A 118 -5.51 -27.47 43.26
CA ALA A 118 -6.77 -27.89 43.86
C ALA A 118 -6.83 -29.43 44.04
N ALA A 119 -6.36 -30.19 43.04
CA ALA A 119 -6.36 -31.66 43.09
C ALA A 119 -5.38 -32.24 44.13
N LEU A 120 -4.31 -31.52 44.48
CA LEU A 120 -3.34 -31.93 45.51
C LEU A 120 -3.77 -31.58 46.93
N ALA A 121 -4.78 -30.71 47.08
CA ALA A 121 -5.30 -30.27 48.37
C ALA A 121 -6.45 -31.16 48.92
N ASP A 122 -7.02 -32.03 48.07
CA ASP A 122 -8.00 -33.08 48.40
C ASP A 122 -7.33 -34.43 48.73
#